data_AF-A0A5C7XTP9-F1
#
_entry.id   AF-A0A5C7XTP9-F1
#
_cell.length_a   1.000
_cell.length_b   1.000
_cell.length_c   1.000
_cell.angle_alpha   90.00
_cell.angle_beta   90.00
_cell.angle_gamma   90.00
#
_symmetry.space_group_name_H-M   'P 1'
#
loop_
_entity.id
_entity.type
_entity.pdbx_description
1 polymer ?
#
loop_
_entity_poly.entity_id
_entity_poly.type
_entity_poly.pdbx_seq_one_letter_code
_entity_poly.pdbx_strand_id
1 'polypeptide(L)'
;MSKRVSLILRDADEAMIAPFLHRGSPAFEVLRQWVDHSDYGSGDISSDAAVLRILLRVGAEAMHEQILDAGYAQLASEFNSASTRIERLAARGRSAPQTDELR
;
A
#
# COMPACT_ATOMS: atom_id res chain seq x y z
N MET A 1 -19.18 -11.19 1.89
CA MET A 1 -20.35 -10.64 1.17
C MET A 1 -19.91 -10.12 -0.19
N SER A 2 -20.72 -10.26 -1.24
CA SER A 2 -20.43 -9.75 -2.58
C SER A 2 -21.43 -8.63 -2.94
N LYS A 3 -20.93 -7.51 -3.45
CA LYS A 3 -21.73 -6.38 -3.95
C LYS A 3 -21.58 -6.30 -5.46
N ARG A 4 -22.69 -6.19 -6.19
CA ARG A 4 -22.70 -5.96 -7.64
C ARG A 4 -22.68 -4.46 -7.92
N VAL A 5 -21.75 -4.03 -8.77
CA VAL A 5 -21.63 -2.65 -9.24
C VAL A 5 -21.44 -2.71 -10.75
N SER A 6 -22.28 -1.99 -11.50
CA SER A 6 -22.12 -1.80 -12.94
C SER A 6 -21.38 -0.48 -13.16
N LEU A 7 -20.35 -0.51 -14.00
CA LEU A 7 -19.53 0.65 -14.33
C LEU A 7 -19.59 0.85 -15.85
N ILE A 8 -19.80 2.09 -16.27
CA ILE A 8 -19.65 2.52 -17.66
C ILE A 8 -18.43 3.41 -17.70
N LEU A 9 -17.44 3.03 -18.49
CA LEU A 9 -16.20 3.77 -18.64
C LEU A 9 -16.41 4.92 -19.61
N ARG A 10 -15.80 6.06 -19.30
CA ARG A 10 -15.65 7.15 -20.27
C ARG A 10 -14.41 6.87 -21.12
N ASP A 11 -14.33 7.50 -22.28
CA ASP A 11 -13.24 7.29 -23.24
C ASP A 11 -11.83 7.39 -22.60
N ALA A 12 -11.64 8.33 -21.67
CA ALA A 12 -10.37 8.50 -20.95
C ALA A 12 -10.05 7.32 -20.02
N ASP A 13 -11.05 6.81 -19.30
CA ASP A 13 -10.89 5.67 -18.40
C ASP A 13 -10.64 4.40 -19.21
N GLU A 14 -11.37 4.22 -20.32
CA GLU A 14 -11.17 3.12 -21.27
C GLU A 14 -9.75 3.13 -21.84
N ALA A 15 -9.30 4.27 -22.35
CA ALA A 15 -7.94 4.41 -22.88
C ALA A 15 -6.87 4.12 -21.84
N MET A 16 -7.10 4.50 -20.58
CA MET A 16 -6.18 4.24 -19.47
C MET A 16 -6.09 2.76 -19.12
N ILE A 17 -7.21 2.03 -19.11
CA ILE A 17 -7.21 0.61 -18.76
C ILE A 17 -6.87 -0.30 -19.94
N ALA A 18 -7.04 0.16 -21.18
CA ALA A 18 -6.87 -0.65 -22.38
C ALA A 18 -5.55 -1.44 -22.39
N PRO A 19 -4.38 -0.89 -22.00
CA PRO A 19 -3.15 -1.65 -21.94
C PRO A 19 -3.24 -2.89 -21.05
N PHE A 20 -3.96 -2.81 -19.93
CA PHE A 20 -4.13 -3.91 -18.96
C PHE A 20 -5.15 -4.97 -19.40
N LEU A 21 -5.95 -4.71 -20.44
CA LEU A 21 -6.91 -5.69 -20.98
C LEU A 21 -6.30 -6.58 -22.07
N HIS A 22 -5.20 -6.14 -22.68
CA HIS A 22 -4.54 -6.87 -23.76
C HIS A 22 -3.52 -7.87 -23.20
N ARG A 23 -3.86 -9.16 -23.24
CA ARG A 23 -2.94 -10.23 -22.83
C ARG A 23 -1.62 -10.17 -23.60
N GLY A 24 -0.51 -10.29 -22.89
CA GLY A 24 0.84 -10.18 -23.46
C GLY A 24 1.33 -8.74 -23.65
N SER A 25 0.52 -7.73 -23.34
CA SER A 25 1.04 -6.37 -23.23
C SER A 25 1.97 -6.25 -22.01
N PRO A 26 2.95 -5.33 -22.01
CA PRO A 26 3.79 -5.09 -20.84
C PRO A 26 2.98 -4.76 -19.58
N ALA A 27 1.92 -3.97 -19.72
CA ALA A 27 1.06 -3.58 -18.60
C ALA A 27 0.28 -4.77 -18.03
N PHE A 28 -0.25 -5.64 -18.90
CA PHE A 28 -0.92 -6.87 -18.49
C PHE A 28 0.03 -7.81 -17.75
N GLU A 29 1.26 -7.99 -18.24
CA GLU A 29 2.22 -8.89 -17.59
C GLU A 29 2.67 -8.37 -16.22
N VAL A 30 2.83 -7.05 -16.05
CA VAL A 30 3.08 -6.45 -14.73
C VAL A 30 1.92 -6.73 -13.78
N LEU A 31 0.67 -6.56 -14.24
CA LEU A 31 -0.51 -6.86 -13.44
C LEU A 31 -0.59 -8.35 -13.08
N ARG A 32 -0.26 -9.23 -14.02
CA ARG A 32 -0.22 -10.69 -13.82
C ARG A 32 0.80 -11.06 -12.76
N GLN A 33 2.01 -10.51 -12.85
CA GLN A 33 3.05 -10.73 -11.84
C GLN A 33 2.60 -10.23 -10.46
N TRP A 34 1.96 -9.06 -10.38
CA TRP A 34 1.43 -8.56 -9.12
C TRP A 34 0.42 -9.53 -8.50
N VAL A 35 -0.50 -10.09 -9.30
CA VAL A 35 -1.46 -11.10 -8.83
C VAL A 35 -0.74 -12.35 -8.35
N ASP A 36 0.22 -12.86 -9.12
CA ASP A 36 1.00 -14.07 -8.80
C ASP A 36 1.77 -13.93 -7.46
N HIS A 37 2.19 -12.73 -7.09
CA HIS A 37 2.89 -12.45 -5.82
C HIS A 37 1.94 -12.09 -4.66
N SER A 38 0.67 -11.86 -4.93
CA SER A 38 -0.30 -11.45 -3.92
C SER A 38 -1.02 -12.66 -3.32
N ASP A 39 -1.22 -12.66 -2.00
CA ASP A 39 -2.02 -13.70 -1.30
C ASP A 39 -3.51 -13.66 -1.66
N TYR A 40 -3.94 -12.71 -2.51
CA TYR A 40 -5.32 -12.45 -2.87
C TYR A 40 -5.84 -13.41 -3.95
N GLY A 41 -5.46 -14.69 -3.86
CA GLY A 41 -6.06 -15.80 -4.59
C GLY A 41 -5.76 -15.80 -6.09
N SER A 42 -5.67 -17.02 -6.64
CA SER A 42 -5.49 -17.33 -8.06
C SER A 42 -6.72 -16.95 -8.90
N GLY A 43 -7.10 -15.68 -8.86
CA GLY A 43 -8.18 -15.14 -9.68
C GLY A 43 -7.69 -15.08 -11.11
N ASP A 44 -8.14 -16.04 -11.92
CA ASP A 44 -7.90 -16.06 -13.35
C ASP A 44 -8.21 -14.67 -13.96
N ILE A 45 -7.19 -14.02 -14.53
CA ILE A 45 -7.27 -12.72 -15.23
C ILE A 45 -7.89 -12.94 -16.62
N SER A 46 -8.90 -13.80 -16.73
CA SER A 46 -9.52 -14.21 -17.98
C SER A 46 -10.62 -13.29 -18.47
N SER A 47 -11.03 -12.31 -17.66
CA SER A 47 -12.06 -11.34 -18.03
C SER A 47 -11.65 -9.92 -17.69
N ASP A 48 -12.15 -8.96 -18.47
CA ASP A 48 -11.96 -7.53 -18.23
C ASP A 48 -12.48 -7.12 -16.85
N ALA A 49 -13.58 -7.73 -16.40
CA ALA A 49 -14.10 -7.50 -15.05
C ALA A 49 -13.15 -8.04 -13.95
N ALA A 50 -12.37 -9.09 -14.21
CA ALA A 50 -11.33 -9.54 -13.29
C ALA A 50 -10.16 -8.54 -13.28
N VAL A 51 -9.69 -8.11 -14.45
CA VAL A 51 -8.64 -7.09 -14.59
C VAL A 51 -9.03 -5.82 -13.81
N LEU A 52 -10.24 -5.30 -14.02
CA LEU A 52 -10.73 -4.10 -13.34
C LEU A 52 -10.78 -4.25 -11.82
N ARG A 53 -11.18 -5.42 -11.32
CA ARG A 53 -11.19 -5.69 -9.86
C ARG A 53 -9.78 -5.73 -9.29
N ILE A 54 -8.82 -6.26 -10.03
CA ILE A 54 -7.42 -6.28 -9.63
C ILE A 54 -6.86 -4.86 -9.64
N LEU A 55 -7.06 -4.09 -10.71
CA LEU A 55 -6.64 -2.69 -10.79
C LEU A 55 -7.23 -1.84 -9.66
N LEU A 56 -8.51 -2.04 -9.33
CA LEU A 56 -9.15 -1.37 -8.19
C LEU A 56 -8.46 -1.72 -6.86
N ARG A 57 -8.07 -2.98 -6.67
CA ARG A 57 -7.36 -3.44 -5.47
C ARG A 57 -5.96 -2.83 -5.39
N VAL A 58 -5.20 -2.90 -6.48
CA VAL A 58 -3.86 -2.30 -6.59
C VAL A 58 -3.93 -0.81 -6.25
N GLY A 59 -4.89 -0.08 -6.83
CA GLY A 59 -5.08 1.35 -6.55
C GLY A 59 -5.45 1.63 -5.09
N ALA A 60 -6.32 0.80 -4.49
CA ALA A 60 -6.68 0.95 -3.08
C ALA A 60 -5.49 0.70 -2.14
N GLU A 61 -4.67 -0.30 -2.44
CA GLU A 61 -3.46 -0.62 -1.67
C GLU A 61 -2.41 0.49 -1.81
N ALA A 62 -2.16 0.97 -3.03
CA ALA A 62 -1.26 2.10 -3.27
C ALA A 62 -1.68 3.38 -2.52
N MET A 63 -3.00 3.66 -2.43
CA MET A 63 -3.50 4.76 -1.63
C MET A 63 -3.35 4.51 -0.12
N HIS A 64 -3.52 3.26 0.33
CA HIS A 64 -3.34 2.92 1.74
C HIS A 64 -1.90 3.14 2.20
N GLU A 65 -0.93 2.68 1.40
CA GLU A 65 0.50 2.90 1.68
C GLU A 65 0.85 4.39 1.74
N GLN A 66 0.32 5.21 0.82
CA GLN A 66 0.51 6.67 0.87
C GLN A 66 -0.08 7.32 2.13
N ILE A 67 -1.21 6.81 2.61
CA ILE A 67 -1.83 7.29 3.86
C ILE A 67 -0.95 6.90 5.06
N LEU A 68 -0.39 5.68 5.07
CA LEU A 68 0.53 5.25 6.12
C LEU A 68 1.80 6.10 6.13
N ASP A 69 2.41 6.34 4.97
CA ASP A 69 3.59 7.18 4.83
C ASP A 69 3.35 8.60 5.34
N ALA A 70 2.20 9.20 4.98
CA ALA A 70 1.81 10.52 5.47
C ALA A 70 1.62 10.52 7.01
N GLY A 71 0.99 9.49 7.56
CA GLY A 71 0.82 9.33 9.01
C GLY A 71 2.15 9.19 9.75
N TYR A 72 3.07 8.38 9.22
CA TYR A 72 4.41 8.22 9.80
C TYR A 72 5.23 9.52 9.72
N ALA A 73 5.14 10.26 8.62
CA ALA A 73 5.78 11.56 8.50
C ALA A 73 5.25 12.56 9.54
N GLN A 74 3.94 12.57 9.77
CA GLN A 74 3.32 13.40 10.80
C GLN A 74 3.79 13.00 12.21
N LEU A 75 3.76 11.70 12.54
CA LEU A 75 4.25 11.20 13.84
C LEU A 75 5.72 11.56 14.06
N ALA A 76 6.56 11.42 13.04
CA ALA A 76 7.98 11.77 13.12
C ALA A 76 8.18 13.28 13.36
N SER A 77 7.33 14.13 12.77
CA SER A 77 7.35 15.58 13.01
C SER A 77 6.97 15.92 14.45
N GLU A 78 5.88 15.34 14.95
CA GLU A 78 5.42 15.54 16.34
C GLU A 78 6.44 15.01 17.36
N PHE A 79 7.03 13.85 17.10
CA PHE A 79 8.05 13.24 17.94
C PHE A 79 9.40 13.98 17.91
N ASN A 80 9.66 14.76 16.87
CA ASN A 80 10.84 15.64 16.78
C ASN A 80 10.58 17.07 17.23
N SER A 81 9.39 17.37 17.74
CA SER A 81 9.10 18.65 18.36
C SER A 81 9.96 18.91 19.61
N ALA A 82 10.16 20.19 19.95
CA ALA A 82 11.06 20.58 21.03
C ALA A 82 10.61 20.07 22.42
N SER A 83 9.31 19.84 22.64
CA SER A 83 8.78 19.33 23.92
C SER A 83 9.13 17.85 24.15
N THR A 84 9.01 17.01 23.13
CA THR A 84 9.31 15.57 23.21
C THR A 84 10.82 15.28 23.22
N ARG A 85 11.66 16.23 22.78
CA ARG A 85 13.12 16.12 22.90
C ARG A 85 13.60 16.12 24.36
N ILE A 86 12.96 16.92 25.21
CA ILE A 86 13.30 17.01 26.65
C ILE A 86 12.89 15.73 27.37
N GLU A 87 11.70 15.19 27.08
CA GLU A 87 11.24 13.92 27.61
C GLU A 87 12.13 12.74 27.20
N ARG A 88 12.62 12.73 25.94
CA ARG A 88 13.58 11.72 25.45
C ARG A 88 14.92 11.77 26.19
N LEU A 89 15.46 12.96 26.42
CA LEU A 89 16.70 13.11 27.20
C LEU A 89 16.50 12.59 28.63
N ALA A 90 15.35 12.90 29.23
CA ALA A 90 14.99 12.41 30.57
C ALA A 90 14.72 10.89 30.63
N ALA A 91 14.21 10.27 29.56
CA ALA A 91 14.01 8.83 29.47
C ALA A 91 15.32 8.06 29.21
N ARG A 92 16.20 8.62 28.36
CA ARG A 92 17.55 8.08 28.13
C ARG A 92 18.42 8.15 29.38
N GLY A 93 18.34 9.24 30.15
CA GLY A 93 19.02 9.37 31.44
C GLY A 93 18.54 8.37 32.50
N ARG A 94 17.32 7.81 32.34
CA ARG A 94 16.76 6.77 33.23
C ARG A 94 17.05 5.34 32.78
N SER A 95 17.38 5.12 31.50
CA SER A 95 17.65 3.78 30.94
C SER A 95 19.12 3.37 31.00
N ALA A 96 20.02 4.27 31.41
CA ALA A 96 21.42 3.96 31.72
C ALA A 96 21.60 4.08 33.24
N PRO A 97 21.26 3.03 34.01
CA PRO A 97 22.25 2.00 34.33
C PRO A 97 21.61 0.61 34.59
N GLN A 98 21.61 -0.28 33.60
CA GLN A 98 21.36 -1.70 33.87
C GLN A 98 22.10 -2.60 32.87
N THR A 99 23.42 -2.39 32.76
CA THR A 99 24.33 -3.33 32.10
C THR A 99 25.64 -3.35 32.88
N ASP A 100 25.63 -3.91 34.08
CA ASP A 100 26.86 -4.34 34.75
C ASP A 100 26.59 -5.44 35.79
N GLU A 101 25.85 -6.50 35.46
CA GLU A 101 25.82 -7.73 36.27
C GLU A 101 25.55 -8.96 35.38
N LEU A 102 26.54 -9.37 34.59
CA LEU A 102 26.68 -10.76 34.17
C LEU A 102 28.16 -11.13 34.28
N ARG A 103 28.53 -11.67 35.44
CA ARG A 103 29.82 -12.29 35.73
C ARG A 103 29.63 -13.76 36.03
#